data_AF-A0A7T8GV02-F1
#
_entry.id   AF-A0A7T8GV02-F1
#
_cell.length_a   1.000
_cell.length_b   1.000
_cell.length_c   1.000
_cell.angle_alpha   90.00
_cell.angle_beta   90.00
_cell.angle_gamma   90.00
#
_symmetry.space_group_name_H-M   'P 1'
#
loop_
_entity.id
_entity.type
_entity.pdbx_description
1 polymer ?
#
loop_
_entity_poly.entity_id
_entity_poly.type
_entity_poly.pdbx_seq_one_letter_code
_entity_poly.pdbx_strand_id
1 'polypeptide(L)'
;YSKAAKELAKDGIPLAKVDASKEDSLAKEFMIQGFPTLILFKKGEKVEQYDGPRSSKDIIEYMRKQSDPTTSRPHPSLYLS
;
A
#
# COMPACT_ATOMS: atom_id res chain seq x y z
N TYR A 1 6.54 -8.78 -7.87
CA TYR A 1 5.72 -9.03 -6.66
C TYR A 1 6.32 -10.08 -5.70
N SER A 2 6.66 -11.30 -6.13
CA SER A 2 7.17 -12.36 -5.22
C SER A 2 8.38 -11.97 -4.35
N LYS A 3 9.36 -11.25 -4.93
CA LYS A 3 10.54 -10.77 -4.18
C LYS A 3 10.19 -9.74 -3.10
N ALA A 4 9.27 -8.81 -3.42
CA ALA A 4 8.79 -7.81 -2.48
C ALA A 4 7.98 -8.43 -1.34
N ALA A 5 7.12 -9.41 -1.64
CA ALA A 5 6.35 -10.13 -0.63
C ALA A 5 7.25 -10.84 0.38
N LYS A 6 8.35 -11.48 -0.06
CA LYS A 6 9.29 -12.17 0.84
C LYS A 6 10.06 -11.20 1.75
N GLU A 7 10.45 -10.03 1.25
CA GLU A 7 11.15 -9.03 2.04
C GLU A 7 10.20 -8.36 3.05
N LEU A 8 9.03 -7.91 2.59
CA LEU A 8 8.03 -7.26 3.43
C LEU A 8 7.44 -8.18 4.50
N ALA A 9 7.32 -9.49 4.22
CA ALA A 9 6.92 -10.47 5.23
C ALA A 9 7.90 -10.52 6.42
N LYS A 10 9.20 -10.28 6.21
CA LYS A 10 10.19 -10.19 7.31
C LYS A 10 9.98 -8.96 8.17
N ASP A 11 9.52 -7.87 7.55
CA ASP A 11 9.18 -6.60 8.21
C ASP A 11 7.76 -6.62 8.83
N GLY A 12 7.05 -7.76 8.79
CA GLY A 12 5.69 -7.90 9.32
C GLY A 12 4.60 -7.26 8.46
N ILE A 13 4.89 -6.98 7.18
CA ILE A 13 3.99 -6.35 6.22
C ILE A 13 3.53 -7.41 5.20
N PRO A 14 2.39 -8.08 5.42
CA PRO A 14 1.90 -9.10 4.50
C PRO A 14 1.39 -8.47 3.19
N LEU A 15 1.80 -9.06 2.06
CA LEU A 15 1.27 -8.72 0.73
C LEU A 15 0.22 -9.77 0.33
N ALA A 16 -1.03 -9.34 0.16
CA ALA A 16 -2.13 -10.17 -0.30
C ALA A 16 -2.43 -9.93 -1.79
N LYS A 17 -2.87 -10.98 -2.49
CA LYS A 17 -3.42 -10.88 -3.85
C LYS A 17 -4.92 -11.18 -3.79
N VAL A 18 -5.72 -10.26 -4.31
CA VAL A 18 -7.18 -10.43 -4.45
C VAL A 18 -7.50 -10.40 -5.94
N ASP A 19 -8.37 -11.31 -6.38
CA ASP A 19 -8.83 -11.40 -7.77
C ASP A 19 -10.15 -10.65 -7.91
N ALA A 20 -10.06 -9.33 -8.14
CA ALA A 20 -11.24 -8.49 -8.21
C ALA A 20 -12.13 -8.74 -9.45
N SER A 21 -11.66 -9.53 -10.43
CA SER A 21 -12.49 -9.96 -11.57
C SER A 21 -13.57 -10.99 -11.18
N LYS A 22 -13.43 -11.65 -10.03
CA LYS A 22 -14.45 -12.57 -9.48
C LYS A 22 -15.32 -11.92 -8.41
N GLU A 23 -14.91 -10.74 -7.93
CA GLU A 23 -15.45 -10.05 -6.78
C GLU A 23 -15.92 -8.64 -7.19
N ASP A 24 -17.01 -8.58 -7.96
CA ASP A 24 -17.57 -7.33 -8.51
C ASP A 24 -17.88 -6.28 -7.43
N SER A 25 -18.35 -6.71 -6.25
CA SER A 25 -18.66 -5.82 -5.13
C SER A 25 -17.38 -5.16 -4.58
N LEU A 26 -16.30 -5.92 -4.38
CA LEU A 26 -15.02 -5.36 -3.93
C LEU A 26 -14.40 -4.46 -5.00
N ALA A 27 -14.51 -4.82 -6.28
CA ALA A 27 -14.03 -4.00 -7.38
C ALA A 27 -14.72 -2.63 -7.40
N LYS A 28 -16.04 -2.59 -7.18
CA LYS A 28 -16.81 -1.34 -7.09
C LYS A 28 -16.51 -0.55 -5.83
N GLU A 29 -16.47 -1.21 -4.67
CA GLU A 29 -16.20 -0.58 -3.37
C GLU A 29 -14.82 0.09 -3.35
N PHE A 30 -13.82 -0.56 -3.94
CA PHE A 30 -12.47 -0.02 -4.04
C PHE A 30 -12.20 0.78 -5.31
N MET A 31 -13.20 0.98 -6.17
CA MET A 31 -13.12 1.69 -7.46
C MET A 31 -11.97 1.19 -8.35
N ILE A 32 -11.82 -0.13 -8.44
CA ILE A 32 -10.80 -0.77 -9.28
C ILE A 32 -11.22 -0.63 -10.76
N GLN A 33 -10.66 0.36 -11.44
CA GLN A 33 -10.94 0.64 -12.86
C GLN A 33 -9.98 -0.08 -13.82
N GLY A 34 -8.92 -0.71 -13.31
CA GLY A 34 -7.92 -1.38 -14.13
C GLY A 34 -6.99 -2.30 -13.33
N PHE A 35 -6.31 -3.19 -14.03
CA PHE A 35 -5.39 -4.17 -13.43
C PHE A 35 -3.97 -4.00 -13.98
N PRO A 36 -2.91 -4.19 -13.17
CA PRO A 36 -2.93 -4.39 -11.73
C PRO A 36 -3.10 -3.05 -10.95
N THR A 37 -3.96 -3.07 -9.92
CA THR A 37 -4.14 -1.98 -8.94
C THR A 37 -3.58 -2.42 -7.59
N LEU A 38 -2.79 -1.56 -6.95
CA LEU A 38 -2.18 -1.81 -5.64
C LEU A 38 -2.84 -0.90 -4.62
N ILE A 39 -3.34 -1.45 -3.53
CA ILE A 39 -4.02 -0.70 -2.47
C ILE A 39 -3.31 -1.00 -1.16
N LEU A 40 -3.00 0.06 -0.41
CA LEU A 40 -2.44 -0.02 0.92
C LEU A 40 -3.55 -0.12 1.96
N PHE A 41 -3.47 -1.15 2.80
CA PHE A 41 -4.34 -1.31 3.96
C PHE A 41 -3.53 -1.19 5.25
N LYS A 42 -4.04 -0.45 6.24
CA LYS A 42 -3.43 -0.31 7.56
C LYS A 42 -4.51 -0.58 8.61
N LYS A 43 -4.25 -1.53 9.51
CA LYS A 43 -5.20 -1.96 10.55
C LYS A 43 -6.59 -2.36 10.02
N GLY A 44 -6.66 -2.88 8.80
CA GLY A 44 -7.91 -3.31 8.16
C GLY A 44 -8.62 -2.23 7.36
N GLU A 45 -8.15 -0.97 7.39
CA GLU A 45 -8.74 0.12 6.61
C GLU A 45 -7.89 0.42 5.36
N LYS A 46 -8.57 0.72 4.25
CA LYS A 46 -7.92 1.24 3.04
C LYS A 46 -7.35 2.63 3.36
N VAL A 47 -6.04 2.79 3.17
CA VAL A 47 -5.35 4.06 3.37
C VAL A 47 -5.24 4.81 2.06
N GLU A 48 -4.61 4.18 1.06
CA GLU A 48 -4.25 4.85 -0.19
C GLU A 48 -4.11 3.85 -1.34
N GLN A 49 -4.30 4.32 -2.57
CA GLN A 49 -3.94 3.59 -3.78
C GLN A 49 -2.50 3.90 -4.16
N TYR A 50 -1.73 2.86 -4.47
CA TYR A 50 -0.34 3.03 -4.88
C TYR A 50 -0.26 3.25 -6.39
N ASP A 51 0.05 4.49 -6.77
CA ASP A 51 0.26 4.92 -8.16
C ASP A 51 1.75 5.03 -8.55
N GLY A 52 2.64 4.54 -7.69
CA GLY A 52 4.08 4.58 -7.90
C GLY A 52 4.62 3.51 -8.88
N PRO A 53 5.96 3.47 -9.07
CA PRO A 53 6.61 2.53 -9.96
C PRO A 53 6.32 1.06 -9.60
N ARG A 54 5.95 0.23 -10.57
CA ARG A 54 5.60 -1.20 -10.34
C ARG A 54 6.82 -2.12 -10.10
N SER A 55 7.98 -1.53 -9.86
CA SER A 55 9.24 -2.23 -9.61
C SER A 55 9.27 -2.80 -8.19
N SER A 56 9.85 -4.00 -8.05
CA SER A 56 9.89 -4.66 -6.74
C SER A 56 10.61 -3.86 -5.65
N LYS A 57 11.63 -3.08 -6.00
CA LYS A 57 12.37 -2.22 -5.06
C LYS A 57 11.49 -1.08 -4.56
N ASP A 58 10.86 -0.35 -5.47
CA ASP A 58 10.01 0.80 -5.17
C ASP A 58 8.81 0.43 -4.31
N ILE A 59 8.21 -0.75 -4.55
CA ILE A 59 7.12 -1.26 -3.70
C ILE A 59 7.62 -1.56 -2.27
N ILE A 60 8.80 -2.17 -2.13
CA ILE A 60 9.38 -2.46 -0.80
C ILE A 60 9.65 -1.15 -0.06
N GLU A 61 10.28 -0.19 -0.73
CA GLU A 61 10.65 1.09 -0.14
C GLU A 61 9.43 1.92 0.25
N TYR A 62 8.41 1.98 -0.62
CA TYR A 62 7.14 2.65 -0.30
C TYR A 62 6.45 2.01 0.90
N MET A 63 6.37 0.67 0.95
CA MET A 63 5.71 -0.04 2.05
C MET A 63 6.47 0.13 3.37
N ARG A 64 7.81 0.13 3.35
CA ARG A 64 8.63 0.44 4.53
C ARG A 64 8.37 1.86 5.03
N LYS A 65 8.37 2.85 4.12
CA LYS A 65 8.06 4.25 4.46
C LYS A 65 6.68 4.42 5.09
N GLN A 66 5.68 3.64 4.69
CA GLN A 66 4.34 3.68 5.30
C GLN A 66 4.20 2.90 6.60
N SER A 67 5.04 1.89 6.79
CA SER A 67 5.16 1.17 8.06
C SER A 67 5.88 2.00 9.13
N ASP A 68 6.72 2.95 8.71
CA ASP A 68 7.42 3.84 9.62
C ASP A 68 6.42 4.70 10.43
N PRO A 69 6.43 4.60 11.77
CA PRO A 69 5.51 5.35 12.64
C PRO A 69 5.74 6.87 12.61
N THR A 70 6.83 7.33 12.00
CA THR A 70 7.19 8.73 11.84
C THR A 70 6.44 9.43 10.71
N THR A 71 6.00 8.72 9.67
CA THR A 71 5.22 9.32 8.56
C THR A 71 3.79 9.67 8.97
N SER A 72 3.32 9.17 10.12
CA SER A 72 1.99 9.48 10.70
C SER A 72 2.00 10.64 11.68
N ARG A 73 3.15 11.20 12.04
CA ARG A 73 3.17 12.50 12.72
C ARG A 73 3.24 13.55 11.61
N PRO A 74 2.22 14.38 11.37
CA PRO A 74 2.50 15.66 10.77
C PRO A 74 3.60 16.27 11.64
N HIS A 75 4.78 16.50 11.08
CA HIS A 75 5.85 17.16 11.83
C HIS A 75 5.27 18.53 12.22
N PRO A 76 5.09 18.85 13.52
CA PRO A 76 4.40 20.07 13.93
C PRO A 76 5.32 21.30 13.79
N SER A 77 6.03 21.45 12.66
CA SER A 77 6.96 22.57 12.46
C SER A 77 6.73 23.40 11.21
N LEU A 78 5.61 23.26 10.51
CA LEU A 78 5.24 24.20 9.44
C LEU A 78 3.98 24.99 9.81
N TYR A 79 3.95 25.48 11.04
CA TYR A 79 3.08 26.59 11.45
C TYR A 79 3.90 27.66 12.17
N LEU A 80 4.96 28.17 11.53
CA LEU A 80 5.43 29.55 11.77
C LEU A 80 6.51 29.95 10.76
N SER A 81 6.15 30.85 9.84
CA SER A 81 6.83 32.13 9.57
C SER A 81 6.06 32.87 8.48
#